data_AF-A0A8C8JLB0-F1
#
_entry.id   AF-A0A8C8JLB0-F1
#
_cell.length_a   1.000
_cell.length_b   1.000
_cell.length_c   1.000
_cell.angle_alpha   90.00
_cell.angle_beta   90.00
_cell.angle_gamma   90.00
#
_symmetry.space_group_name_H-M   'P 1'
#
loop_
_entity.id
_entity.type
_entity.pdbx_description
1 polymer ?
#
loop_
_entity_poly.entity_id
_entity_poly.type
_entity_poly.pdbx_seq_one_letter_code
_entity_poly.pdbx_strand_id
1 'polypeptide(L)'
;HGKTMFAPPVCDFHGPSAPPASMFDTVPGYEGTVAGGEGGYLPPPMPSYPAPQPQPGPAQSNWNIPSITEDTAREAFSQYASSKCCYSSAPVKDGVITNMEAYNTYRYRLETFNESRTTEWSQQPYNGQPVDAYTQSPPGPWDIPAKAPTFFQDDKQVIKVPNTSSVKNCHTCLGMGRTPCKECAGVGNKICWVCNGAGNRISGDRCHHCQGRGRVNCSHCHGQGSRECETCKGKRQLLVFINLKVIWTNNLDDYIVEQSSGLHVVNLSKVSGQEMFRDAQYMVYPVMGFPDSNVVRAAERLVREHQARFSQTSRILQQRQTIELIPVTKVTYKWKGDSHIYFVYGNEFKVSADNYPATCCCTVM
;
A
#
# COMPACT_ATOMS: atom_id res chain seq x y z
N HIS A 1 56.47 27.02 -25.00
CA HIS A 1 56.35 25.75 -24.24
C HIS A 1 55.15 25.81 -23.31
N GLY A 2 53.99 25.29 -23.76
CA GLY A 2 52.81 25.16 -22.90
C GLY A 2 52.95 23.93 -22.00
N LYS A 3 52.95 24.13 -20.68
CA LYS A 3 52.84 23.04 -19.71
C LYS A 3 51.36 22.77 -19.46
N THR A 4 50.84 21.72 -20.08
CA THR A 4 49.57 21.08 -19.74
C THR A 4 49.70 20.51 -18.32
N MET A 5 48.99 21.11 -17.35
CA MET A 5 48.84 20.50 -16.03
C MET A 5 47.61 19.60 -16.06
N PHE A 6 47.86 18.29 -16.00
CA PHE A 6 46.84 17.27 -15.80
C PHE A 6 46.15 17.53 -14.46
N ALA A 7 44.82 17.67 -14.48
CA ALA A 7 44.00 17.60 -13.27
C ALA A 7 44.08 16.16 -12.73
N PRO A 8 44.23 15.96 -11.40
CA PRO A 8 44.14 14.62 -10.83
C PRO A 8 42.70 14.10 -10.98
N PRO A 9 42.50 12.78 -11.09
CA PRO A 9 41.17 12.21 -11.28
C PRO A 9 40.32 12.51 -10.05
N VAL A 10 39.15 13.10 -10.27
CA VAL A 10 38.10 13.23 -9.26
C VAL A 10 37.65 11.80 -8.94
N CYS A 11 37.97 11.32 -7.75
CA CYS A 11 37.40 10.08 -7.24
C CYS A 11 35.92 10.33 -6.94
N ASP A 12 35.06 10.06 -7.91
CA ASP A 12 33.63 9.88 -7.69
C ASP A 12 33.42 8.60 -6.87
N PHE A 13 33.28 8.75 -5.55
CA PHE A 13 32.78 7.66 -4.70
C PHE A 13 31.47 8.08 -4.03
N HIS A 14 30.41 7.59 -4.68
CA HIS A 14 29.09 7.17 -4.22
C HIS A 14 28.12 8.17 -3.56
N GLY A 15 26.86 8.06 -4.01
CA GLY A 15 25.65 8.63 -3.40
C GLY A 15 25.37 8.05 -2.01
N PRO A 16 24.11 7.93 -1.53
CA PRO A 16 23.85 7.38 -0.20
C PRO A 16 24.50 5.99 -0.08
N SER A 17 25.63 5.92 0.63
CA SER A 17 26.36 4.67 0.80
C SER A 17 25.51 3.76 1.66
N ALA A 18 24.86 2.78 1.02
CA ALA A 18 24.32 1.65 1.72
C ALA A 18 25.42 1.06 2.63
N PRO A 19 25.09 0.65 3.87
CA PRO A 19 26.05 0.04 4.76
C PRO A 19 26.65 -1.22 4.11
N PRO A 20 27.98 -1.44 4.20
CA PRO A 20 28.61 -2.61 3.60
C PRO A 20 28.10 -3.89 4.24
N ALA A 21 27.93 -4.96 3.46
CA ALA A 21 27.39 -6.23 3.95
C ALA A 21 28.19 -6.82 5.13
N SER A 22 29.51 -6.57 5.17
CA SER A 22 30.41 -6.98 6.26
C SER A 22 30.23 -6.21 7.58
N MET A 23 29.41 -5.15 7.60
CA MET A 23 29.10 -4.40 8.81
C MET A 23 28.18 -5.18 9.76
N PHE A 24 27.36 -6.08 9.21
CA PHE A 24 26.32 -6.80 9.93
C PHE A 24 26.84 -8.14 10.44
N ASP A 25 26.47 -8.45 11.68
CA ASP A 25 26.82 -9.73 12.29
C ASP A 25 26.00 -10.87 11.67
N THR A 26 26.57 -12.07 11.58
CA THR A 26 25.78 -13.27 11.27
C THR A 26 25.01 -13.67 12.52
N VAL A 27 23.68 -13.55 12.47
CA VAL A 27 22.79 -13.86 13.59
C VAL A 27 22.07 -15.19 13.29
N PRO A 28 22.23 -16.23 14.13
CA PRO A 28 21.55 -17.51 13.93
C PRO A 28 20.02 -17.34 13.85
N GLY A 29 19.39 -17.97 12.85
CA GLY A 29 17.95 -17.84 12.58
C GLY A 29 17.54 -16.61 11.75
N TYR A 30 18.52 -15.79 11.35
CA TYR A 30 18.35 -14.55 10.60
C TYR A 30 19.31 -14.43 9.40
N GLU A 31 19.86 -15.55 8.92
CA GLU A 31 20.93 -15.63 7.93
C GLU A 31 20.58 -14.99 6.56
N GLY A 32 19.29 -14.76 6.28
CA GLY A 32 18.79 -14.09 5.06
C GLY A 32 18.44 -12.61 5.20
N THR A 33 18.79 -11.96 6.32
CA THR A 33 18.44 -10.56 6.58
C THR A 33 19.35 -9.60 5.81
N VAL A 34 18.77 -8.75 4.95
CA VAL A 34 19.52 -7.77 4.14
C VAL A 34 19.44 -6.36 4.74
N ALA A 35 20.38 -5.51 4.35
CA ALA A 35 20.43 -4.11 4.76
C ALA A 35 19.84 -3.20 3.68
N GLY A 36 18.89 -2.34 4.07
CA GLY A 36 18.25 -1.39 3.16
C GLY A 36 17.25 -2.01 2.18
N GLY A 37 16.73 -3.20 2.48
CA GLY A 37 15.69 -3.89 1.71
C GLY A 37 14.92 -4.87 2.58
N GLU A 38 13.81 -5.41 2.06
CA GLU A 38 13.10 -6.50 2.72
C GLU A 38 13.92 -7.80 2.59
N GLY A 39 14.22 -8.42 3.73
CA GLY A 39 14.92 -9.70 3.78
C GLY A 39 14.14 -10.83 3.11
N GLY A 40 14.80 -11.98 2.98
CA GLY A 40 14.22 -13.15 2.34
C GLY A 40 12.88 -13.59 2.97
N TYR A 41 12.07 -14.27 2.18
CA TYR A 41 10.80 -14.86 2.60
C TYR A 41 10.97 -15.70 3.88
N LEU A 42 10.17 -15.41 4.92
CA LEU A 42 10.16 -16.18 6.16
C LEU A 42 8.94 -17.11 6.19
N PRO A 43 9.11 -18.41 5.89
CA PRO A 43 7.99 -19.33 5.88
C PRO A 43 7.37 -19.44 7.28
N PRO A 44 6.02 -19.41 7.40
CA PRO A 44 5.37 -19.64 8.68
C PRO A 44 5.66 -21.05 9.18
N PRO A 45 5.78 -21.24 10.51
CA PRO A 45 5.95 -22.57 11.06
C PRO A 45 4.71 -23.41 10.76
N MET A 46 4.93 -24.71 10.52
CA MET A 46 3.83 -25.66 10.45
C MET A 46 3.03 -25.60 11.76
N PRO A 47 1.70 -25.56 11.71
CA PRO A 47 0.88 -25.56 12.92
C PRO A 47 1.25 -26.76 13.80
N SER A 48 1.55 -26.49 15.07
CA SER A 48 1.85 -27.53 16.07
C SER A 48 0.63 -28.39 16.43
N TYR A 49 -0.56 -27.89 16.12
CA TYR A 49 -1.84 -28.59 16.25
C TYR A 49 -2.54 -28.62 14.89
N PRO A 50 -3.35 -29.65 14.60
CA PRO A 50 -4.20 -29.65 13.43
C PRO A 50 -5.03 -28.37 13.42
N ALA A 51 -5.05 -27.68 12.28
CA ALA A 51 -5.95 -26.56 12.10
C ALA A 51 -7.39 -27.01 12.44
N PRO A 52 -8.20 -26.16 13.10
CA PRO A 52 -9.62 -26.45 13.30
C PRO A 52 -10.24 -26.86 11.98
N GLN A 53 -10.95 -28.00 11.96
CA GLN A 53 -11.67 -28.39 10.76
C GLN A 53 -12.73 -27.33 10.44
N PRO A 54 -12.83 -26.91 9.16
CA PRO A 54 -13.90 -26.03 8.72
C PRO A 54 -15.25 -26.63 9.11
N GLN A 55 -16.10 -25.85 9.74
CA GLN A 55 -17.47 -26.25 10.03
C GLN A 55 -18.35 -25.82 8.86
N PRO A 56 -19.39 -26.60 8.51
CA PRO A 56 -20.42 -26.14 7.60
C PRO A 56 -20.98 -24.81 8.09
N GLY A 57 -21.07 -23.82 7.19
CA GLY A 57 -21.64 -22.52 7.51
C GLY A 57 -23.12 -22.61 7.94
N PRO A 58 -23.67 -21.53 8.51
CA PRO A 58 -25.05 -21.50 8.97
C PRO A 58 -26.04 -21.82 7.83
N ALA A 59 -27.02 -22.69 8.12
CA ALA A 59 -28.09 -23.02 7.19
C ALA A 59 -29.05 -21.81 7.04
N GLN A 60 -29.14 -21.25 5.85
CA GLN A 60 -30.13 -20.21 5.54
C GLN A 60 -31.23 -20.72 4.62
N SER A 61 -32.46 -20.47 5.06
CA SER A 61 -33.68 -20.98 4.43
C SER A 61 -34.56 -19.90 3.80
N ASN A 62 -34.22 -18.61 3.96
CA ASN A 62 -35.06 -17.51 3.49
C ASN A 62 -34.31 -16.61 2.51
N TRP A 63 -34.42 -16.95 1.22
CA TRP A 63 -33.85 -16.20 0.09
C TRP A 63 -34.87 -15.24 -0.55
N ASN A 64 -35.78 -14.68 0.25
CA ASN A 64 -36.81 -13.77 -0.27
C ASN A 64 -36.18 -12.51 -0.85
N ILE A 65 -36.59 -12.19 -2.07
CA ILE A 65 -36.07 -11.09 -2.87
C ILE A 65 -36.94 -9.85 -2.64
N PRO A 66 -36.38 -8.73 -2.16
CA PRO A 66 -37.11 -7.47 -2.13
C PRO A 66 -37.22 -6.90 -3.55
N SER A 67 -38.45 -6.78 -4.06
CA SER A 67 -38.77 -5.97 -5.23
C SER A 67 -38.97 -4.51 -4.81
N ILE A 68 -38.41 -3.55 -5.55
CA ILE A 68 -38.68 -2.13 -5.31
C ILE A 68 -40.09 -1.76 -5.80
N THR A 69 -40.72 -0.77 -5.16
CA THR A 69 -42.00 -0.22 -5.62
C THR A 69 -41.80 0.75 -6.78
N GLU A 70 -42.87 1.04 -7.53
CA GLU A 70 -42.85 2.03 -8.60
C GLU A 70 -42.41 3.42 -8.09
N ASP A 71 -42.89 3.80 -6.91
CA ASP A 71 -42.56 5.09 -6.27
C ASP A 71 -41.06 5.21 -6.00
N THR A 72 -40.44 4.17 -5.45
CA THR A 72 -38.98 4.14 -5.21
C THR A 72 -38.19 4.23 -6.52
N ALA A 73 -38.63 3.52 -7.56
CA ALA A 73 -37.98 3.59 -8.87
C ALA A 73 -38.06 5.00 -9.47
N ARG A 74 -39.22 5.65 -9.37
CA ARG A 74 -39.45 7.01 -9.87
C ARG A 74 -38.67 8.06 -9.08
N GLU A 75 -38.57 7.91 -7.76
CA GLU A 75 -37.77 8.80 -6.90
C GLU A 75 -36.29 8.70 -7.26
N ALA A 76 -35.74 7.49 -7.37
CA ALA A 76 -34.34 7.26 -7.78
C ALA A 76 -34.07 7.86 -9.17
N PHE A 77 -34.99 7.68 -10.12
CA PHE A 77 -34.87 8.25 -11.46
C PHE A 77 -34.90 9.80 -11.45
N SER A 78 -35.69 10.40 -10.57
CA SER A 78 -35.75 11.85 -10.36
C SER A 78 -34.45 12.43 -9.81
N GLN A 79 -33.87 11.76 -8.80
CA GLN A 79 -32.57 12.14 -8.23
C GLN A 79 -31.44 11.99 -9.26
N TYR A 80 -31.49 10.94 -10.08
CA TYR A 80 -30.54 10.76 -11.17
C TYR A 80 -30.61 11.87 -12.21
N ALA A 81 -31.82 12.21 -12.69
CA ALA A 81 -31.99 13.28 -13.67
C ALA A 81 -31.55 14.64 -13.12
N SER A 82 -31.85 14.95 -11.86
CA SER A 82 -31.44 16.22 -11.23
C SER A 82 -29.93 16.33 -11.00
N SER A 83 -29.23 15.20 -10.86
CA SER A 83 -27.76 15.17 -10.74
C SER A 83 -27.02 15.50 -12.05
N LYS A 84 -27.73 15.51 -13.19
CA LYS A 84 -27.16 15.76 -14.53
C LYS A 84 -27.61 17.13 -15.04
N CYS A 85 -26.66 18.05 -15.15
CA CYS A 85 -26.85 19.44 -15.59
C CYS A 85 -27.75 19.58 -16.85
N CYS A 86 -27.60 18.68 -17.81
CA CYS A 86 -28.27 18.77 -19.10
C CYS A 86 -29.55 17.94 -19.20
N TYR A 87 -30.04 17.32 -18.12
CA TYR A 87 -31.20 16.43 -18.18
C TYR A 87 -32.48 17.19 -17.80
N SER A 88 -33.48 17.15 -18.67
CA SER A 88 -34.81 17.67 -18.33
C SER A 88 -35.51 16.74 -17.35
N SER A 89 -36.32 17.27 -16.44
CA SER A 89 -37.17 16.47 -15.52
C SER A 89 -38.45 15.92 -16.18
N ALA A 90 -38.76 16.33 -17.41
CA ALA A 90 -39.99 15.94 -18.12
C ALA A 90 -40.14 14.41 -18.32
N PRO A 91 -39.10 13.63 -18.70
CA PRO A 91 -39.20 12.18 -18.80
C PRO A 91 -39.54 11.48 -17.47
N VAL A 92 -39.14 12.06 -16.33
CA VAL A 92 -39.43 11.52 -14.99
C VAL A 92 -40.88 11.82 -14.58
N LYS A 93 -41.34 13.05 -14.84
CA LYS A 93 -42.68 13.53 -14.46
C LYS A 93 -43.80 12.97 -15.33
N ASP A 94 -43.60 13.04 -16.65
CA ASP A 94 -44.63 12.71 -17.64
C ASP A 94 -44.47 11.28 -18.18
N GLY A 95 -43.35 10.61 -17.87
CA GLY A 95 -43.10 9.22 -18.26
C GLY A 95 -44.00 8.25 -17.52
N VAL A 96 -44.56 7.30 -18.27
CA VAL A 96 -45.41 6.22 -17.71
C VAL A 96 -44.62 4.94 -17.68
N ILE A 97 -44.41 4.37 -16.49
CA ILE A 97 -43.75 3.08 -16.31
C ILE A 97 -44.70 2.00 -16.85
N THR A 98 -44.22 1.20 -17.79
CA THR A 98 -45.00 0.15 -18.44
C THR A 98 -44.65 -1.25 -17.96
N ASN A 99 -43.41 -1.45 -17.48
CA ASN A 99 -42.96 -2.74 -16.98
C ASN A 99 -41.78 -2.55 -16.00
N MET A 100 -41.71 -3.40 -14.97
CA MET A 100 -40.60 -3.48 -14.01
C MET A 100 -40.17 -4.94 -13.87
N GLU A 101 -38.96 -5.25 -14.33
CA GLU A 101 -38.36 -6.59 -14.27
C GLU A 101 -37.27 -6.61 -13.20
N ALA A 102 -37.46 -7.43 -12.17
CA ALA A 102 -36.46 -7.63 -11.12
C ALA A 102 -35.49 -8.76 -11.50
N TYR A 103 -34.19 -8.47 -11.36
CA TYR A 103 -33.07 -9.38 -11.54
C TYR A 103 -32.30 -9.49 -10.23
N ASN A 104 -31.95 -10.72 -9.85
CA ASN A 104 -31.40 -11.05 -8.55
C ASN A 104 -29.91 -11.31 -8.64
N THR A 105 -29.11 -10.26 -8.80
CA THR A 105 -27.67 -10.45 -8.98
C THR A 105 -27.01 -10.80 -7.65
N TYR A 106 -26.47 -12.01 -7.53
CA TYR A 106 -25.68 -12.40 -6.36
C TYR A 106 -24.22 -12.00 -6.52
N ARG A 107 -23.63 -11.50 -5.42
CA ARG A 107 -22.20 -11.28 -5.29
C ARG A 107 -21.66 -12.14 -4.17
N TYR A 108 -20.74 -13.03 -4.51
CA TYR A 108 -19.95 -13.79 -3.55
C TYR A 108 -18.61 -13.08 -3.33
N ARG A 109 -18.19 -12.97 -2.06
CA ARG A 109 -16.91 -12.38 -1.66
C ARG A 109 -16.17 -13.36 -0.78
N LEU A 110 -14.88 -13.57 -1.07
CA LEU A 110 -13.97 -14.28 -0.19
C LEU A 110 -12.85 -13.34 0.25
N GLU A 111 -12.75 -13.16 1.55
CA GLU A 111 -11.69 -12.40 2.22
C GLU A 111 -10.76 -13.38 2.93
N THR A 112 -9.46 -13.27 2.69
CA THR A 112 -8.42 -14.03 3.40
C THR A 112 -7.47 -13.08 4.08
N PHE A 113 -7.56 -13.07 5.40
CA PHE A 113 -6.70 -12.28 6.26
C PHE A 113 -5.47 -13.09 6.64
N ASN A 114 -4.30 -12.61 6.23
CA ASN A 114 -3.05 -13.30 6.45
C ASN A 114 -2.00 -12.39 7.11
N GLU A 115 -1.01 -13.04 7.70
CA GLU A 115 0.15 -12.44 8.31
C GLU A 115 1.40 -12.89 7.57
N SER A 116 2.20 -11.93 7.14
CA SER A 116 3.53 -12.15 6.57
C SER A 116 4.59 -11.48 7.45
N ARG A 117 5.78 -12.07 7.49
CA ARG A 117 6.90 -11.55 8.25
C ARG A 117 8.14 -11.44 7.36
N THR A 118 8.85 -10.32 7.48
CA THR A 118 10.14 -10.09 6.83
C THR A 118 11.11 -9.47 7.83
N THR A 119 12.41 -9.65 7.62
CA THR A 119 13.43 -9.07 8.48
C THR A 119 14.26 -8.05 7.72
N GLU A 120 14.71 -7.01 8.39
CA GLU A 120 15.64 -6.04 7.83
C GLU A 120 16.67 -5.61 8.86
N TRP A 121 17.89 -5.31 8.40
CA TRP A 121 18.86 -4.62 9.24
C TRP A 121 18.51 -3.14 9.36
N SER A 122 18.54 -2.65 10.59
CA SER A 122 18.32 -1.25 10.94
C SER A 122 19.48 -0.70 11.75
N GLN A 123 19.69 0.61 11.65
CA GLN A 123 20.78 1.30 12.33
C GLN A 123 20.33 2.67 12.84
N GLN A 124 20.91 3.10 13.96
CA GLN A 124 20.72 4.44 14.51
C GLN A 124 21.97 4.95 15.23
N PRO A 125 22.16 6.27 15.42
CA PRO A 125 23.23 6.80 16.25
C PRO A 125 23.27 6.18 17.64
N TYR A 126 24.46 5.75 18.08
CA TYR A 126 24.65 5.20 19.41
C TYR A 126 24.75 6.32 20.45
N ASN A 127 23.85 6.30 21.43
CA ASN A 127 23.71 7.25 22.54
C ASN A 127 23.75 6.55 23.90
N GLY A 128 24.30 5.33 23.98
CA GLY A 128 24.29 4.52 25.21
C GLY A 128 23.04 3.64 25.36
N GLN A 129 22.35 3.32 24.27
CA GLN A 129 21.30 2.29 24.29
C GLN A 129 21.88 0.93 24.74
N PRO A 130 21.08 0.02 25.31
CA PRO A 130 21.56 -1.30 25.67
C PRO A 130 22.06 -2.09 24.45
N VAL A 131 23.17 -2.79 24.65
CA VAL A 131 23.79 -3.69 23.67
C VAL A 131 23.53 -5.10 24.20
N ASP A 132 22.67 -5.84 23.52
CA ASP A 132 22.16 -7.13 23.96
C ASP A 132 22.55 -8.27 23.02
N ALA A 133 23.28 -8.00 21.92
CA ALA A 133 23.80 -9.03 21.05
C ALA A 133 24.61 -10.07 21.85
N TYR A 134 24.30 -11.35 21.60
CA TYR A 134 24.95 -12.51 22.23
C TYR A 134 24.72 -12.69 23.74
N THR A 135 23.89 -11.85 24.39
CA THR A 135 23.50 -12.09 25.80
C THR A 135 22.68 -13.37 25.94
N GLN A 136 21.81 -13.63 24.97
CA GLN A 136 21.04 -14.85 24.79
C GLN A 136 20.88 -15.13 23.30
N SER A 137 20.48 -16.34 22.94
CA SER A 137 20.08 -16.64 21.57
C SER A 137 18.85 -15.79 21.19
N PRO A 138 18.85 -15.13 20.02
CA PRO A 138 17.68 -14.40 19.56
C PRO A 138 16.52 -15.39 19.29
N PRO A 139 15.26 -15.01 19.60
CA PRO A 139 14.10 -15.83 19.28
C PRO A 139 13.92 -15.96 17.76
N GLY A 140 13.26 -17.02 17.30
CA GLY A 140 12.92 -17.15 15.88
C GLY A 140 11.95 -16.06 15.43
N PRO A 141 11.92 -15.69 14.14
CA PRO A 141 11.04 -14.63 13.64
C PRO A 141 9.55 -14.81 13.96
N TRP A 142 9.08 -16.05 14.07
CA TRP A 142 7.68 -16.39 14.39
C TRP A 142 7.40 -16.58 15.88
N ASP A 143 8.44 -16.71 16.71
CA ASP A 143 8.32 -16.81 18.17
C ASP A 143 8.16 -15.43 18.83
N ILE A 144 8.47 -14.36 18.08
CA ILE A 144 8.27 -12.99 18.52
C ILE A 144 6.76 -12.68 18.55
N PRO A 145 6.18 -12.30 19.70
CA PRO A 145 4.77 -11.99 19.79
C PRO A 145 4.47 -10.68 19.04
N ALA A 146 3.57 -10.77 18.06
CA ALA A 146 3.03 -9.63 17.33
C ALA A 146 1.58 -9.40 17.77
N LYS A 147 1.16 -8.14 17.90
CA LYS A 147 -0.21 -7.81 18.31
C LYS A 147 -1.07 -7.71 17.06
N ALA A 148 -1.80 -8.78 16.74
CA ALA A 148 -2.70 -8.78 15.59
C ALA A 148 -3.75 -7.65 15.70
N PRO A 149 -4.02 -6.91 14.61
CA PRO A 149 -5.05 -5.88 14.56
C PRO A 149 -6.44 -6.50 14.54
N THR A 150 -7.48 -5.66 14.43
CA THR A 150 -8.83 -6.12 14.11
C THR A 150 -8.81 -6.91 12.80
N PHE A 151 -9.41 -8.11 12.78
CA PHE A 151 -9.41 -8.95 11.59
C PHE A 151 -10.01 -8.24 10.37
N PHE A 152 -9.46 -8.54 9.20
CA PHE A 152 -9.83 -7.98 7.89
C PHE A 152 -9.50 -6.48 7.71
N GLN A 153 -8.57 -5.95 8.51
CA GLN A 153 -8.00 -4.62 8.34
C GLN A 153 -6.49 -4.72 8.11
N ASP A 154 -6.02 -4.08 7.05
CA ASP A 154 -4.59 -4.02 6.75
C ASP A 154 -3.85 -3.26 7.85
N ASP A 155 -2.73 -3.81 8.31
CA ASP A 155 -1.89 -3.15 9.30
C ASP A 155 -0.43 -3.61 9.17
N LYS A 156 0.47 -2.87 9.81
CA LYS A 156 1.89 -3.19 9.87
C LYS A 156 2.49 -2.89 11.24
N GLN A 157 3.35 -3.77 11.72
CA GLN A 157 4.10 -3.59 12.95
C GLN A 157 5.59 -3.82 12.69
N VAL A 158 6.43 -2.93 13.22
CA VAL A 158 7.88 -3.11 13.22
C VAL A 158 8.33 -3.39 14.65
N ILE A 159 8.98 -4.53 14.86
CA ILE A 159 9.43 -5.01 16.16
C ILE A 159 10.94 -5.18 16.10
N LYS A 160 11.66 -4.55 17.03
CA LYS A 160 13.09 -4.80 17.20
C LYS A 160 13.29 -6.21 17.74
N VAL A 161 14.11 -7.02 17.04
CA VAL A 161 14.42 -8.39 17.45
C VAL A 161 15.30 -8.36 18.72
N PRO A 162 14.88 -9.01 19.81
CA PRO A 162 15.68 -9.09 21.03
C PRO A 162 17.04 -9.74 20.80
N ASN A 163 18.05 -9.34 21.57
CA ASN A 163 19.39 -9.96 21.56
C ASN A 163 20.13 -9.83 20.22
N THR A 164 19.82 -8.81 19.41
CA THR A 164 20.48 -8.54 18.11
C THR A 164 21.17 -7.18 18.06
N SER A 165 21.14 -6.40 19.15
CA SER A 165 21.71 -5.05 19.16
C SER A 165 23.21 -5.10 19.36
N SER A 166 23.97 -4.72 18.34
CA SER A 166 25.43 -4.58 18.42
C SER A 166 25.86 -3.16 18.07
N VAL A 167 27.03 -2.75 18.58
CA VAL A 167 27.62 -1.44 18.28
C VAL A 167 28.68 -1.62 17.22
N LYS A 168 28.57 -0.83 16.15
CA LYS A 168 29.52 -0.81 15.05
C LYS A 168 30.03 0.62 14.83
N ASN A 169 31.25 0.73 14.30
CA ASN A 169 31.74 2.02 13.86
C ASN A 169 30.88 2.53 12.69
N CYS A 170 30.63 3.84 12.65
CA CYS A 170 29.87 4.43 11.56
C CYS A 170 30.60 4.19 10.24
N HIS A 171 29.97 3.46 9.32
CA HIS A 171 30.53 3.14 8.00
C HIS A 171 30.69 4.40 7.14
N THR A 172 29.83 5.41 7.29
CA THR A 172 29.88 6.64 6.49
C THR A 172 31.08 7.54 6.82
N CYS A 173 31.50 7.59 8.09
CA CYS A 173 32.64 8.42 8.51
C CYS A 173 33.82 7.61 9.04
N LEU A 174 33.78 6.28 8.91
CA LEU A 174 34.79 5.34 9.41
C LEU A 174 35.16 5.58 10.88
N GLY A 175 34.16 5.93 11.71
CA GLY A 175 34.37 6.24 13.12
C GLY A 175 34.95 7.64 13.44
N MET A 176 35.16 8.51 12.45
CA MET A 176 35.67 9.87 12.69
C MET A 176 34.61 10.82 13.28
N GLY A 177 33.32 10.55 13.03
CA GLY A 177 32.19 11.39 13.45
C GLY A 177 31.96 12.60 12.54
N ARG A 178 32.86 12.83 11.58
CA ARG A 178 32.81 13.92 10.61
C ARG A 178 33.14 13.41 9.23
N THR A 179 32.56 14.04 8.22
CA THR A 179 32.84 13.76 6.81
C THR A 179 33.51 14.97 6.17
N PRO A 180 34.43 14.77 5.20
CA PRO A 180 35.04 15.88 4.49
C PRO A 180 33.95 16.68 3.77
N CYS A 181 34.07 18.01 3.83
CA CYS A 181 33.11 18.88 3.17
C CYS A 181 33.27 18.73 1.65
N LYS A 182 32.25 18.15 0.99
CA LYS A 182 32.23 17.92 -0.46
C LYS A 182 32.48 19.20 -1.25
N GLU A 183 31.88 20.30 -0.80
CA GLU A 183 31.98 21.60 -1.45
C GLU A 183 33.40 22.15 -1.54
N CYS A 184 34.24 21.92 -0.54
CA CYS A 184 35.63 22.41 -0.55
C CYS A 184 36.66 21.27 -0.57
N ALA A 185 36.23 20.05 -0.93
CA ALA A 185 37.06 18.86 -0.96
C ALA A 185 37.94 18.68 0.30
N GLY A 186 37.39 18.94 1.49
CA GLY A 186 38.15 18.83 2.74
C GLY A 186 39.03 20.02 3.13
N VAL A 187 39.27 20.97 2.21
CA VAL A 187 40.27 22.06 2.39
C VAL A 187 39.80 23.16 3.36
N GLY A 188 38.49 23.35 3.50
CA GLY A 188 37.90 24.38 4.37
C GLY A 188 37.82 25.77 3.74
N ASN A 189 38.50 26.01 2.64
CA ASN A 189 38.44 27.25 1.88
C ASN A 189 38.31 26.99 0.38
N LYS A 190 37.78 27.97 -0.35
CA LYS A 190 37.71 28.01 -1.80
C LYS A 190 38.59 29.17 -2.31
N ILE A 191 39.12 29.03 -3.51
CA ILE A 191 39.82 30.13 -4.18
C ILE A 191 38.84 31.30 -4.31
N CYS A 192 39.30 32.51 -3.97
CA CYS A 192 38.47 33.69 -4.11
C CYS A 192 38.23 33.94 -5.60
N TRP A 193 36.99 33.76 -6.06
CA TRP A 193 36.61 33.98 -7.45
C TRP A 193 36.82 35.42 -7.92
N VAL A 194 36.80 36.39 -6.99
CA VAL A 194 36.98 37.82 -7.30
C VAL A 194 38.42 38.16 -7.68
N CYS A 195 39.42 37.47 -7.12
CA CYS A 195 40.84 37.73 -7.38
C CYS A 195 41.60 36.52 -7.92
N ASN A 196 40.90 35.43 -8.24
CA ASN A 196 41.46 34.15 -8.72
C ASN A 196 42.67 33.65 -7.90
N GLY A 197 42.65 33.84 -6.58
CA GLY A 197 43.76 33.41 -5.71
C GLY A 197 44.87 34.44 -5.48
N ALA A 198 44.91 35.54 -6.24
CA ALA A 198 46.00 36.52 -6.18
C ALA A 198 46.03 37.37 -4.90
N GLY A 199 44.90 37.47 -4.18
CA GLY A 199 44.77 38.32 -2.99
C GLY A 199 44.59 39.81 -3.32
N ASN A 200 44.98 40.25 -4.51
CA ASN A 200 44.83 41.63 -4.99
C ASN A 200 43.97 41.67 -6.26
N ARG A 201 43.34 42.81 -6.54
CA ARG A 201 42.64 43.07 -7.81
C ARG A 201 43.66 43.46 -8.88
N ILE A 202 43.21 43.47 -10.15
CA ILE A 202 44.06 43.88 -11.31
C ILE A 202 44.60 45.32 -11.13
N SER A 203 43.88 46.17 -10.39
CA SER A 203 44.31 47.54 -10.04
C SER A 203 45.45 47.60 -9.01
N GLY A 204 45.87 46.46 -8.42
CA GLY A 204 46.88 46.40 -7.36
C GLY A 204 46.30 46.52 -5.94
N ASP A 205 45.02 46.88 -5.79
CA ASP A 205 44.38 47.03 -4.48
C ASP A 205 44.12 45.67 -3.81
N ARG A 206 44.19 45.65 -2.47
CA ARG A 206 43.86 44.48 -1.65
C ARG A 206 42.42 44.04 -1.93
N CYS A 207 42.22 42.77 -2.27
CA CYS A 207 40.87 42.26 -2.51
C CYS A 207 40.05 42.26 -1.22
N HIS A 208 39.02 43.10 -1.14
CA HIS A 208 38.14 43.20 0.03
C HIS A 208 37.35 41.91 0.31
N HIS A 209 36.97 41.16 -0.73
CA HIS A 209 36.16 39.95 -0.60
C HIS A 209 36.88 38.80 0.12
N CYS A 210 38.18 38.65 -0.09
CA CYS A 210 39.02 37.70 0.66
C CYS A 210 39.95 38.38 1.67
N GLN A 211 39.80 39.69 1.87
CA GLN A 211 40.66 40.52 2.71
C GLN A 211 42.15 40.29 2.41
N GLY A 212 42.55 40.21 1.15
CA GLY A 212 43.95 39.99 0.78
C GLY A 212 44.46 38.54 0.86
N ARG A 213 43.65 37.59 1.35
CA ARG A 213 44.11 36.19 1.56
C ARG A 213 44.14 35.34 0.29
N GLY A 214 43.53 35.81 -0.80
CA GLY A 214 43.37 35.04 -2.05
C GLY A 214 42.34 33.91 -1.96
N ARG A 215 41.87 33.55 -0.77
CA ARG A 215 40.93 32.45 -0.50
C ARG A 215 39.82 32.91 0.44
N VAL A 216 38.65 32.30 0.31
CA VAL A 216 37.50 32.53 1.18
C VAL A 216 37.12 31.26 1.91
N ASN A 217 36.71 31.37 3.17
CA ASN A 217 36.22 30.22 3.92
C ASN A 217 35.02 29.62 3.19
N CYS A 218 34.97 28.30 3.14
CA CYS A 218 33.84 27.60 2.59
C CYS A 218 32.62 27.89 3.46
N SER A 219 31.57 28.47 2.87
CA SER A 219 30.30 28.76 3.56
C SER A 219 29.64 27.51 4.13
N HIS A 220 29.83 26.38 3.45
CA HIS A 220 29.21 25.12 3.81
C HIS A 220 29.82 24.48 5.07
N CYS A 221 31.13 24.57 5.30
CA CYS A 221 31.76 24.04 6.51
C CYS A 221 32.29 25.13 7.44
N HIS A 222 31.94 26.40 7.17
CA HIS A 222 32.40 27.57 7.90
C HIS A 222 33.92 27.60 8.15
N GLY A 223 34.72 27.18 7.17
CA GLY A 223 36.18 27.15 7.29
C GLY A 223 36.76 25.85 7.86
N GLN A 224 35.93 24.94 8.36
CA GLN A 224 36.40 23.76 9.11
C GLN A 224 36.89 22.60 8.24
N GLY A 225 36.62 22.63 6.93
CA GLY A 225 37.00 21.57 5.99
C GLY A 225 36.20 20.28 6.12
N SER A 226 35.49 20.07 7.22
CA SER A 226 34.66 18.90 7.48
C SER A 226 33.30 19.29 8.03
N ARG A 227 32.31 18.44 7.82
CA ARG A 227 30.96 18.56 8.37
C ARG A 227 30.70 17.42 9.34
N GLU A 228 29.76 17.62 10.24
CA GLU A 228 29.29 16.54 11.10
C GLU A 228 28.70 15.41 10.24
N CYS A 229 29.00 14.17 10.59
CA CYS A 229 28.48 13.02 9.86
C CYS A 229 26.97 12.90 10.08
N GLU A 230 26.18 12.95 9.02
CA GLU A 230 24.71 12.88 9.07
C GLU A 230 24.21 11.53 9.62
N THR A 231 24.86 10.42 9.25
CA THR A 231 24.47 9.07 9.67
C THR A 231 24.61 8.82 11.17
N CYS A 232 25.73 9.26 11.77
CA CYS A 232 26.00 9.03 13.19
C CYS A 232 25.81 10.28 14.07
N LYS A 233 25.48 11.45 13.49
CA LYS A 233 25.32 12.72 14.20
C LYS A 233 26.46 13.00 15.18
N GLY A 234 27.70 12.90 14.67
CA GLY A 234 28.91 13.13 15.46
C GLY A 234 29.28 12.01 16.45
N LYS A 235 28.42 11.02 16.68
CA LYS A 235 28.62 9.97 17.70
C LYS A 235 29.66 8.92 17.36
N ARG A 236 30.16 8.89 16.11
CA ARG A 236 31.17 7.96 15.59
C ARG A 236 30.73 6.49 15.50
N GLN A 237 29.77 6.09 16.32
CA GLN A 237 29.26 4.74 16.43
C GLN A 237 27.77 4.68 16.10
N LEU A 238 27.35 3.54 15.58
CA LEU A 238 25.97 3.20 15.27
C LEU A 238 25.56 1.97 16.08
N LEU A 239 24.36 2.02 16.63
CA LEU A 239 23.68 0.83 17.10
C LEU A 239 23.03 0.16 15.90
N VAL A 240 23.34 -1.10 15.68
CA VAL A 240 22.84 -1.93 14.59
C VAL A 240 22.02 -3.06 15.20
N PHE A 241 20.86 -3.36 14.61
CA PHE A 241 19.94 -4.39 15.11
C PHE A 241 19.03 -4.86 13.98
N ILE A 242 18.38 -6.01 14.20
CA ILE A 242 17.39 -6.54 13.25
C ILE A 242 16.01 -6.05 13.64
N ASN A 243 15.24 -5.61 12.65
CA ASN A 243 13.81 -5.35 12.76
C ASN A 243 13.05 -6.49 12.08
N LEU A 244 12.03 -7.00 12.77
CA LEU A 244 10.99 -7.84 12.21
C LEU A 244 9.83 -6.94 11.77
N LYS A 245 9.53 -6.93 10.47
CA LYS A 245 8.30 -6.35 9.94
C LYS A 245 7.23 -7.43 9.89
N VAL A 246 6.11 -7.17 10.53
CA VAL A 246 4.90 -7.99 10.45
C VAL A 246 3.88 -7.19 9.66
N ILE A 247 3.36 -7.78 8.58
CA ILE A 247 2.36 -7.16 7.72
C ILE A 247 1.13 -8.05 7.72
N TRP A 248 -0.01 -7.46 8.08
CA TRP A 248 -1.31 -8.09 7.96
C TRP A 248 -2.03 -7.53 6.75
N THR A 249 -2.52 -8.42 5.89
CA THR A 249 -3.17 -8.05 4.63
C THR A 249 -4.51 -8.77 4.51
N ASN A 250 -5.57 -8.02 4.17
CA ASN A 250 -6.85 -8.56 3.76
C ASN A 250 -6.90 -8.72 2.24
N ASN A 251 -6.93 -9.98 1.80
CA ASN A 251 -6.99 -10.31 0.37
C ASN A 251 -8.45 -10.60 0.01
N LEU A 252 -9.06 -9.72 -0.78
CA LEU A 252 -10.45 -9.81 -1.21
C LEU A 252 -10.51 -10.16 -2.69
N ASP A 253 -11.21 -11.26 -3.01
CA ASP A 253 -11.65 -11.58 -4.36
C ASP A 253 -13.17 -11.75 -4.36
N ASP A 254 -13.82 -11.21 -5.40
CA ASP A 254 -15.27 -11.27 -5.56
C ASP A 254 -15.71 -11.88 -6.89
N TYR A 255 -16.91 -12.45 -6.89
CA TYR A 255 -17.57 -13.00 -8.05
C TYR A 255 -19.00 -12.49 -8.10
N ILE A 256 -19.38 -11.91 -9.23
CA ILE A 256 -20.73 -11.38 -9.48
C ILE A 256 -21.39 -12.24 -10.55
N VAL A 257 -22.59 -12.73 -10.27
CA VAL A 257 -23.39 -13.47 -11.24
C VAL A 257 -23.90 -12.51 -12.31
N GLU A 258 -23.50 -12.71 -13.56
CA GLU A 258 -24.01 -11.93 -14.68
C GLU A 258 -25.39 -12.45 -15.11
N GLN A 259 -26.43 -11.65 -14.96
CA GLN A 259 -27.82 -12.07 -15.21
C GLN A 259 -28.40 -11.68 -16.57
N SER A 260 -27.55 -11.34 -17.55
CA SER A 260 -28.01 -10.91 -18.88
C SER A 260 -29.05 -9.76 -18.84
N SER A 261 -29.07 -8.97 -17.77
CA SER A 261 -30.03 -7.87 -17.59
C SER A 261 -29.78 -6.70 -18.56
N GLY A 262 -28.60 -6.69 -19.21
CA GLY A 262 -28.12 -5.58 -20.03
C GLY A 262 -27.37 -4.52 -19.25
N LEU A 263 -27.32 -4.63 -17.91
CA LEU A 263 -26.52 -3.74 -17.06
C LEU A 263 -25.05 -4.21 -17.03
N HIS A 264 -24.13 -3.28 -17.27
CA HIS A 264 -22.70 -3.58 -17.22
C HIS A 264 -22.24 -3.98 -15.80
N VAL A 265 -21.49 -5.08 -15.68
CA VAL A 265 -20.97 -5.63 -14.42
C VAL A 265 -20.12 -4.61 -13.64
N VAL A 266 -19.45 -3.69 -14.33
CA VAL A 266 -18.66 -2.59 -13.72
C VAL A 266 -19.51 -1.66 -12.85
N ASN A 267 -20.82 -1.58 -13.08
CA ASN A 267 -21.72 -0.80 -12.23
C ASN A 267 -22.05 -1.55 -10.94
N LEU A 268 -22.08 -2.89 -10.99
CA LEU A 268 -22.41 -3.76 -9.85
C LEU A 268 -21.28 -3.80 -8.81
N SER A 269 -20.02 -3.63 -9.22
CA SER A 269 -18.89 -3.53 -8.29
C SER A 269 -18.92 -2.25 -7.42
N LYS A 270 -19.67 -1.22 -7.84
CA LYS A 270 -19.72 0.10 -7.18
C LYS A 270 -20.90 0.28 -6.22
N VAL A 271 -21.69 -0.75 -5.99
CA VAL A 271 -22.87 -0.73 -5.12
C VAL A 271 -22.78 -1.80 -4.05
N SER A 272 -23.49 -1.60 -2.94
CA SER A 272 -23.69 -2.63 -1.93
C SER A 272 -24.96 -3.44 -2.22
N GLY A 273 -24.96 -4.70 -1.78
CA GLY A 273 -26.13 -5.56 -1.79
C GLY A 273 -26.59 -5.86 -0.37
N GLN A 274 -27.78 -6.44 -0.24
CA GLN A 274 -28.26 -6.97 1.02
C GLN A 274 -27.41 -8.19 1.39
N GLU A 275 -26.79 -8.18 2.57
CA GLU A 275 -26.07 -9.35 3.07
C GLU A 275 -27.07 -10.47 3.34
N MET A 276 -26.92 -11.56 2.59
CA MET A 276 -27.71 -12.74 2.81
C MET A 276 -26.94 -13.68 3.72
N PHE A 277 -25.71 -14.04 3.35
CA PHE A 277 -24.90 -15.01 4.09
C PHE A 277 -23.59 -14.39 4.55
N ARG A 278 -23.13 -14.77 5.75
CA ARG A 278 -21.81 -14.45 6.27
C ARG A 278 -21.31 -15.62 7.12
N ASP A 279 -20.09 -16.06 6.83
CA ASP A 279 -19.39 -17.08 7.62
C ASP A 279 -17.91 -16.69 7.76
N ALA A 280 -17.38 -16.81 8.98
CA ALA A 280 -16.02 -16.39 9.31
C ALA A 280 -15.36 -17.45 10.19
N GLN A 281 -14.29 -18.07 9.67
CA GLN A 281 -13.60 -19.20 10.29
C GLN A 281 -12.09 -19.11 10.02
N TYR A 282 -11.29 -19.92 10.70
CA TYR A 282 -9.84 -20.01 10.41
C TYR A 282 -9.59 -20.34 8.92
N MET A 283 -10.31 -21.36 8.43
CA MET A 283 -10.44 -21.71 7.02
C MET A 283 -11.92 -21.98 6.77
N VAL A 284 -12.50 -21.35 5.74
CA VAL A 284 -13.92 -21.53 5.44
C VAL A 284 -14.14 -22.76 4.56
N TYR A 285 -15.28 -23.43 4.75
CA TYR A 285 -15.73 -24.45 3.81
C TYR A 285 -16.46 -23.77 2.64
N PRO A 286 -16.24 -24.19 1.37
CA PRO A 286 -16.97 -23.64 0.24
C PRO A 286 -18.48 -23.68 0.47
N VAL A 287 -19.19 -22.63 0.09
CA VAL A 287 -20.65 -22.60 0.23
C VAL A 287 -21.28 -23.72 -0.59
N MET A 288 -22.01 -24.62 0.08
CA MET A 288 -22.76 -25.71 -0.53
C MET A 288 -24.26 -25.45 -0.45
N GLY A 289 -25.02 -25.96 -1.42
CA GLY A 289 -26.49 -25.93 -1.38
C GLY A 289 -27.12 -24.55 -1.60
N PHE A 290 -26.34 -23.56 -2.03
CA PHE A 290 -26.90 -22.27 -2.46
C PHE A 290 -27.74 -22.46 -3.74
N PRO A 291 -28.91 -21.80 -3.90
CA PRO A 291 -29.80 -22.01 -5.05
C PRO A 291 -29.14 -21.77 -6.41
N ASP A 292 -28.24 -20.79 -6.50
CA ASP A 292 -27.48 -20.51 -7.73
C ASP A 292 -26.20 -21.35 -7.81
N SER A 293 -26.18 -22.31 -8.74
CA SER A 293 -25.01 -23.17 -8.97
C SER A 293 -23.73 -22.42 -9.38
N ASN A 294 -23.84 -21.21 -9.95
CA ASN A 294 -22.69 -20.40 -10.31
C ASN A 294 -21.97 -19.87 -9.06
N VAL A 295 -22.74 -19.48 -8.04
CA VAL A 295 -22.19 -19.04 -6.74
C VAL A 295 -21.47 -20.18 -6.05
N VAL A 296 -22.05 -21.40 -6.05
CA VAL A 296 -21.40 -22.60 -5.48
C VAL A 296 -20.06 -22.89 -6.18
N ARG A 297 -20.05 -22.90 -7.51
CA ARG A 297 -18.81 -23.11 -8.30
C ARG A 297 -17.77 -22.02 -8.04
N ALA A 298 -18.21 -20.76 -7.91
CA ALA A 298 -17.30 -19.65 -7.62
C ALA A 298 -16.73 -19.75 -6.20
N ALA A 299 -17.53 -20.12 -5.21
CA ALA A 299 -17.07 -20.34 -3.84
C ALA A 299 -16.01 -21.45 -3.78
N GLU A 300 -16.27 -22.59 -4.40
CA GLU A 300 -15.29 -23.68 -4.51
C GLU A 300 -13.98 -23.25 -5.18
N ARG A 301 -14.07 -22.52 -6.29
CA ARG A 301 -12.91 -22.04 -7.04
C ARG A 301 -12.08 -21.07 -6.19
N LEU A 302 -12.70 -20.02 -5.65
CA LEU A 302 -12.00 -18.98 -4.89
C LEU A 302 -11.39 -19.52 -3.60
N VAL A 303 -12.06 -20.43 -2.89
CA VAL A 303 -11.49 -21.06 -1.68
C VAL A 303 -10.22 -21.85 -2.03
N ARG A 304 -10.25 -22.64 -3.11
CA ARG A 304 -9.06 -23.38 -3.57
C ARG A 304 -7.93 -22.46 -4.03
N GLU A 305 -8.25 -21.42 -4.79
CA GLU A 305 -7.27 -20.44 -5.29
C GLU A 305 -6.59 -19.68 -4.14
N HIS A 306 -7.37 -19.20 -3.17
CA HIS A 306 -6.82 -18.52 -1.98
C HIS A 306 -5.95 -19.47 -1.15
N GLN A 307 -6.39 -20.70 -0.94
CA GLN A 307 -5.58 -21.70 -0.25
C GLN A 307 -4.23 -21.87 -0.95
N ALA A 308 -4.23 -22.16 -2.26
CA ALA A 308 -3.00 -22.37 -3.02
C ALA A 308 -2.07 -21.14 -3.02
N ARG A 309 -2.63 -19.93 -3.12
CA ARG A 309 -1.88 -18.67 -3.21
C ARG A 309 -1.26 -18.24 -1.89
N PHE A 310 -2.01 -18.35 -0.78
CA PHE A 310 -1.61 -17.76 0.49
C PHE A 310 -0.99 -18.76 1.47
N SER A 311 -1.32 -20.05 1.42
CA SER A 311 -0.79 -21.01 2.39
C SER A 311 0.72 -21.25 2.26
N GLN A 312 1.31 -20.93 1.10
CA GLN A 312 2.75 -21.09 0.84
C GLN A 312 3.57 -19.85 1.13
N THR A 313 2.92 -18.69 1.30
CA THR A 313 3.58 -17.37 1.35
C THR A 313 3.23 -16.57 2.60
N SER A 314 2.24 -16.99 3.38
CA SER A 314 1.80 -16.27 4.58
C SER A 314 1.08 -17.19 5.55
N ARG A 315 0.99 -16.78 6.81
CA ARG A 315 0.15 -17.46 7.80
C ARG A 315 -1.28 -16.95 7.66
N ILE A 316 -2.21 -17.80 7.25
CA ILE A 316 -3.64 -17.46 7.26
C ILE A 316 -4.10 -17.37 8.72
N LEU A 317 -4.77 -16.27 9.07
CA LEU A 317 -5.34 -16.06 10.41
C LEU A 317 -6.84 -16.31 10.41
N GLN A 318 -7.54 -15.81 9.39
CA GLN A 318 -8.98 -15.98 9.25
C GLN A 318 -9.41 -15.79 7.79
N GLN A 319 -10.44 -16.52 7.39
CA GLN A 319 -11.18 -16.29 6.16
C GLN A 319 -12.61 -15.88 6.48
N ARG A 320 -13.18 -15.02 5.64
CA ARG A 320 -14.58 -14.62 5.70
C ARG A 320 -15.17 -14.73 4.31
N GLN A 321 -16.31 -15.40 4.22
CA GLN A 321 -17.09 -15.49 3.00
C GLN A 321 -18.44 -14.82 3.21
N THR A 322 -18.86 -14.06 2.21
CA THR A 322 -20.12 -13.30 2.24
C THR A 322 -20.86 -13.49 0.93
N ILE A 323 -22.17 -13.72 1.00
CA ILE A 323 -23.05 -13.64 -0.17
C ILE A 323 -23.98 -12.46 0.02
N GLU A 324 -23.96 -11.56 -0.95
CA GLU A 324 -24.83 -10.39 -1.03
C GLU A 324 -25.78 -10.54 -2.20
N LEU A 325 -27.05 -10.15 -2.00
CA LEU A 325 -28.02 -9.95 -3.07
C LEU A 325 -27.98 -8.49 -3.49
N ILE A 326 -27.57 -8.22 -4.72
CA ILE A 326 -27.63 -6.90 -5.33
C ILE A 326 -28.96 -6.80 -6.08
N PRO A 327 -29.96 -6.07 -5.56
CA PRO A 327 -31.22 -5.88 -6.27
C PRO A 327 -30.95 -5.09 -7.55
N VAL A 328 -31.46 -5.58 -8.68
CA VAL A 328 -31.41 -4.88 -9.96
C VAL A 328 -32.81 -4.87 -10.54
N THR A 329 -33.38 -3.70 -10.77
CA THR A 329 -34.69 -3.56 -11.41
C THR A 329 -34.52 -2.83 -12.73
N LYS A 330 -34.89 -3.50 -13.81
CA LYS A 330 -34.98 -2.90 -15.14
C LYS A 330 -36.36 -2.31 -15.31
N VAL A 331 -36.42 -1.01 -15.54
CA VAL A 331 -37.67 -0.28 -15.68
C VAL A 331 -37.83 0.14 -17.12
N THR A 332 -38.92 -0.30 -17.74
CA THR A 332 -39.33 0.14 -19.08
C THR A 332 -40.42 1.17 -18.93
N TYR A 333 -40.24 2.33 -19.55
CA TYR A 333 -41.20 3.42 -19.51
C TYR A 333 -41.43 4.02 -20.90
N LYS A 334 -42.62 4.58 -21.10
CA LYS A 334 -42.98 5.30 -22.32
C LYS A 334 -42.99 6.81 -22.07
N TRP A 335 -42.40 7.55 -22.99
CA TRP A 335 -42.42 9.01 -22.99
C TRP A 335 -42.51 9.52 -24.43
N LYS A 336 -43.45 10.44 -24.71
CA LYS A 336 -43.70 10.99 -26.06
C LYS A 336 -43.87 9.95 -27.19
N GLY A 337 -44.38 8.76 -26.85
CA GLY A 337 -44.62 7.67 -27.81
C GLY A 337 -43.47 6.67 -27.92
N ASP A 338 -42.26 7.03 -27.48
CA ASP A 338 -41.09 6.16 -27.53
C ASP A 338 -40.92 5.36 -26.23
N SER A 339 -40.35 4.17 -26.35
CA SER A 339 -40.06 3.28 -25.22
C SER A 339 -38.59 3.42 -24.81
N HIS A 340 -38.37 3.65 -23.52
CA HIS A 340 -37.05 3.82 -22.93
C HIS A 340 -36.85 2.87 -21.76
N ILE A 341 -35.59 2.64 -21.41
CA ILE A 341 -35.20 1.72 -20.34
C ILE A 341 -34.20 2.42 -19.44
N TYR A 342 -34.35 2.24 -18.13
CA TYR A 342 -33.32 2.54 -17.16
C TYR A 342 -33.24 1.40 -16.14
N PHE A 343 -32.13 1.34 -15.42
CA PHE A 343 -31.88 0.37 -14.36
C PHE A 343 -31.80 1.09 -13.02
N VAL A 344 -32.40 0.50 -12.00
CA VAL A 344 -32.21 0.87 -10.59
C VAL A 344 -31.48 -0.30 -9.92
N TYR A 345 -30.36 -0.07 -9.25
CA TYR A 345 -29.55 -1.16 -8.70
C TYR A 345 -28.81 -0.81 -7.41
N GLY A 346 -28.55 -1.84 -6.60
CA GLY A 346 -27.89 -1.73 -5.31
C GLY A 346 -28.80 -1.23 -4.20
N ASN A 347 -28.34 -1.34 -2.95
CA ASN A 347 -29.06 -0.80 -1.80
C ASN A 347 -29.14 0.73 -1.82
N GLU A 348 -28.24 1.38 -2.55
CA GLU A 348 -28.22 2.84 -2.73
C GLU A 348 -29.18 3.33 -3.83
N PHE A 349 -29.91 2.43 -4.50
CA PHE A 349 -30.83 2.74 -5.61
C PHE A 349 -30.17 3.57 -6.72
N LYS A 350 -28.93 3.23 -7.10
CA LYS A 350 -28.23 3.92 -8.20
C LYS A 350 -28.96 3.67 -9.51
N VAL A 351 -28.91 4.66 -10.39
CA VAL A 351 -29.55 4.61 -11.70
C VAL A 351 -28.54 4.56 -12.83
N SER A 352 -28.80 3.70 -13.81
CA SER A 352 -28.11 3.69 -15.11
C SER A 352 -29.13 3.90 -16.21
N ALA A 353 -28.98 4.95 -17.00
CA ALA A 353 -29.82 5.23 -18.16
C ALA A 353 -28.92 5.71 -19.30
N ASP A 354 -28.51 4.79 -20.16
CA ASP A 354 -27.52 5.07 -21.21
C ASP A 354 -28.09 5.95 -22.33
N ASN A 355 -29.41 5.89 -22.55
CA ASN A 355 -30.12 6.65 -23.58
C ASN A 355 -31.23 7.53 -22.99
N TYR A 356 -30.87 8.48 -22.12
CA TYR A 356 -31.85 9.42 -21.56
C TYR A 356 -32.46 10.30 -22.65
N PRO A 357 -33.80 10.39 -22.79
CA PRO A 357 -34.42 10.94 -24.01
C PRO A 357 -34.49 12.47 -24.07
N ALA A 358 -34.25 13.16 -22.96
CA ALA A 358 -34.35 14.62 -22.91
C ALA A 358 -33.05 15.24 -22.38
N THR A 359 -32.01 15.20 -23.22
CA THR A 359 -30.72 15.86 -22.97
C THR A 359 -30.66 17.20 -23.69
N CYS A 360 -30.16 18.24 -23.02
CA CYS A 360 -29.75 19.48 -23.68
C CYS A 360 -28.56 19.19 -24.59
N CYS A 361 -28.58 19.68 -25.84
CA CYS A 361 -27.46 19.61 -26.77
C CYS A 361 -26.35 20.57 -26.33
N CYS A 362 -25.63 20.26 -25.25
CA CYS A 362 -24.37 20.92 -24.94
C CYS A 362 -23.27 20.21 -25.73
N THR A 363 -23.04 20.63 -26.98
CA THR A 363 -21.75 20.42 -27.64
C THR A 363 -20.68 21.03 -26.76
N VAL A 364 -19.87 20.19 -26.11
CA VAL A 364 -18.58 20.61 -25.60
C VAL A 364 -17.73 20.93 -26.82
N MET A 365 -17.48 22.22 -27.05
CA MET A 365 -16.54 22.69 -28.07
C MET A 365 -15.10 22.50 -27.58
#